data_AF-A0A8T4NTD0-F1
#
_entry.id   AF-A0A8T4NTD0-F1
#
_cell.length_a   1.000
_cell.length_b   1.000
_cell.length_c   1.000
_cell.angle_alpha   90.00
_cell.angle_beta   90.00
_cell.angle_gamma   90.00
#
_symmetry.space_group_name_H-M   'P 1'
#
loop_
_entity.id
_entity.type
_entity.pdbx_description
1 polymer ?
#
loop_
_entity_poly.entity_id
_entity_poly.type
_entity_poly.pdbx_seq_one_letter_code
_entity_poly.pdbx_strand_id
1 'polypeptide(L)'
;MVAGTMKWNKFFKGLKEGQKSFGEDIAEIINLILLGIVYLIGVGLTFIIARIFGKHFLELKIDKNRKSYWGDLKIGNLKKEEYYRQF
;
A
#
# COMPACT_ATOMS: atom_id res chain seq x y z
N MET A 1 -22.19 -36.52 38.65
CA MET A 1 -21.44 -36.94 37.44
C MET A 1 -21.56 -35.96 36.25
N VAL A 2 -21.86 -34.66 36.44
CA VAL A 2 -22.11 -33.71 35.32
C VAL A 2 -20.91 -32.77 35.03
N ALA A 3 -19.95 -32.63 35.95
CA ALA A 3 -18.85 -31.67 35.80
C ALA A 3 -17.79 -32.07 34.73
N GLY A 4 -17.65 -33.36 34.42
CA GLY A 4 -16.66 -33.87 33.46
C GLY A 4 -17.04 -33.56 32.01
N THR A 5 -18.31 -33.76 31.63
CA THR A 5 -18.80 -33.57 30.26
C THR A 5 -18.78 -32.10 29.82
N MET A 6 -19.01 -31.17 30.76
CA MET A 6 -18.99 -29.73 30.50
C MET A 6 -17.58 -29.20 30.16
N LYS A 7 -16.51 -29.79 30.72
CA LYS A 7 -15.12 -29.43 30.40
C LYS A 7 -14.73 -29.84 28.99
N TRP A 8 -15.15 -31.03 28.56
CA TRP A 8 -14.87 -31.55 27.22
C TRP A 8 -15.52 -30.71 26.12
N ASN A 9 -16.78 -30.26 26.31
CA ASN A 9 -17.45 -29.40 25.34
C ASN A 9 -16.75 -28.04 25.18
N LYS A 10 -16.25 -27.45 26.27
CA LYS A 10 -15.47 -26.20 26.22
C LYS A 10 -14.13 -26.39 25.52
N PHE A 11 -13.45 -27.52 25.74
CA PHE A 11 -12.18 -27.83 25.08
C PHE A 11 -12.34 -27.95 23.55
N PHE A 12 -13.31 -28.73 23.07
CA PHE A 12 -13.55 -28.86 21.63
C PHE A 12 -14.04 -27.56 21.00
N LYS A 13 -14.83 -26.76 21.73
CA LYS A 13 -15.24 -25.43 21.28
C LYS A 13 -14.04 -24.50 21.10
N GLY A 14 -13.15 -24.42 22.09
CA GLY A 14 -11.93 -23.62 22.01
C GLY A 14 -10.98 -24.10 20.91
N LEU A 15 -10.88 -25.42 20.69
CA LEU A 15 -10.08 -26.00 19.61
C LEU A 15 -10.63 -25.63 18.22
N LYS A 16 -11.96 -25.68 18.05
CA LYS A 16 -12.63 -25.27 16.82
C LYS A 16 -12.50 -23.77 16.56
N GLU A 17 -12.61 -22.95 17.61
CA GLU A 17 -12.41 -21.50 17.53
C GLU A 17 -10.95 -21.16 17.17
N GLY A 18 -9.98 -21.83 17.79
CA GLY A 18 -8.56 -21.66 17.48
C GLY A 18 -8.21 -22.09 16.05
N GLN A 19 -8.73 -23.22 15.57
CA GLN A 19 -8.55 -23.65 14.18
C GLN A 19 -9.14 -22.65 13.19
N LYS A 20 -10.31 -22.11 13.49
CA LYS A 20 -10.96 -21.10 12.65
C LYS A 20 -10.11 -19.82 12.57
N SER A 21 -9.72 -19.27 13.72
CA SER A 21 -8.88 -18.06 13.79
C SER A 21 -7.56 -18.25 13.04
N PHE A 22 -6.90 -19.41 13.22
CA PHE A 22 -5.66 -19.71 12.51
C PHE A 22 -5.86 -19.73 10.98
N GLY A 23 -6.98 -20.30 10.51
CA GLY A 23 -7.31 -20.27 9.08
C GLY A 23 -7.57 -18.84 8.56
N GLU A 24 -8.24 -18.01 9.35
CA GLU A 24 -8.50 -16.60 9.03
C GLU A 24 -7.20 -15.80 8.96
N ASP A 25 -6.29 -15.96 9.93
CA ASP A 25 -4.98 -15.30 9.95
C ASP A 25 -4.13 -15.66 8.72
N ILE A 26 -4.08 -16.95 8.37
CA ILE A 26 -3.35 -17.43 7.19
C ILE A 26 -3.98 -16.87 5.91
N ALA A 27 -5.30 -16.84 5.82
CA ALA A 27 -6.00 -16.27 4.67
C ALA A 27 -5.69 -14.77 4.52
N GLU A 28 -5.65 -14.03 5.62
CA GLU A 28 -5.28 -12.61 5.61
C GLU A 28 -3.84 -12.39 5.14
N ILE A 29 -2.89 -13.18 5.65
CA ILE A 29 -1.48 -13.12 5.24
C ILE A 29 -1.34 -13.41 3.75
N ILE A 30 -1.98 -14.46 3.25
CA ILE A 30 -1.92 -14.82 1.83
C ILE A 30 -2.53 -13.71 0.97
N ASN A 31 -3.68 -13.16 1.38
CA ASN A 31 -4.31 -12.06 0.67
C ASN A 31 -3.42 -10.82 0.62
N LEU A 32 -2.76 -10.48 1.72
CA LEU A 32 -1.80 -9.37 1.78
C LEU A 32 -0.62 -9.60 0.83
N ILE A 33 -0.06 -10.80 0.82
CA ILE A 33 1.04 -11.18 -0.08
C ILE A 33 0.59 -11.08 -1.54
N LEU A 34 -0.58 -11.65 -1.87
CA LEU A 34 -1.13 -11.64 -3.22
C LEU A 34 -1.39 -10.21 -3.70
N LEU A 35 -2.00 -9.38 -2.85
CA LEU A 35 -2.23 -7.96 -3.13
C LEU A 35 -0.92 -7.21 -3.34
N GLY A 36 0.10 -7.50 -2.51
CA GLY A 36 1.44 -6.93 -2.66
C GLY A 36 2.08 -7.27 -4.01
N ILE A 37 1.98 -8.51 -4.45
CA ILE A 37 2.47 -8.95 -5.77
C ILE A 37 1.73 -8.23 -6.89
N VAL A 38 0.38 -8.19 -6.84
CA VAL A 38 -0.44 -7.51 -7.84
C VAL A 38 -0.12 -6.02 -7.90
N TYR A 39 0.09 -5.38 -6.74
CA TYR A 39 0.45 -3.97 -6.69
C TYR A 39 1.84 -3.72 -7.29
N LEU A 40 2.82 -4.55 -6.95
CA LEU A 40 4.17 -4.43 -7.49
C LEU A 40 4.20 -4.65 -9.00
N ILE A 41 3.45 -5.61 -9.52
CA ILE A 41 3.37 -5.85 -10.96
C ILE A 41 2.55 -4.76 -11.65
N GLY A 42 1.34 -4.48 -11.19
CA GLY A 42 0.46 -3.49 -11.80
C GLY A 42 1.04 -2.07 -11.77
N VAL A 43 1.39 -1.58 -10.58
CA VAL A 43 1.95 -0.24 -10.40
C VAL A 43 3.40 -0.18 -10.85
N GLY A 44 4.21 -1.21 -10.58
CA GLY A 44 5.61 -1.23 -10.99
C GLY A 44 5.79 -1.29 -12.50
N LEU A 45 4.97 -2.05 -13.23
CA LEU A 45 4.98 -2.01 -14.70
C LEU A 45 4.54 -0.63 -15.21
N THR A 46 3.53 -0.02 -14.60
CA THR A 46 3.09 1.33 -14.95
C THR A 46 4.22 2.35 -14.74
N PHE A 47 4.98 2.21 -13.65
CA PHE A 47 6.16 3.03 -13.38
C PHE A 47 7.27 2.83 -14.43
N ILE A 48 7.57 1.58 -14.80
CA ILE A 48 8.55 1.27 -15.85
C ILE A 48 8.13 1.91 -17.18
N ILE A 49 6.87 1.76 -17.57
CA ILE A 49 6.32 2.37 -18.78
C ILE A 49 6.45 3.89 -18.72
N ALA A 50 6.02 4.53 -17.63
CA ALA A 50 6.13 5.97 -17.48
C ALA A 50 7.58 6.47 -17.58
N ARG A 51 8.53 5.71 -17.01
CA ARG A 51 9.96 5.99 -17.11
C ARG A 51 10.46 5.91 -18.55
N ILE A 52 10.01 4.94 -19.34
CA ILE A 52 10.35 4.84 -20.78
C ILE A 52 9.84 6.08 -21.53
N PHE A 53 8.64 6.56 -21.22
CA PHE A 53 8.08 7.78 -21.80
C PHE A 53 8.61 9.08 -21.19
N GLY A 54 9.66 9.03 -20.37
CA GLY A 54 10.29 10.20 -19.75
C GLY A 54 9.42 10.90 -18.69
N LYS A 55 8.33 10.28 -18.24
CA LYS A 55 7.49 10.81 -17.16
C LYS A 55 8.11 10.41 -15.81
N HIS A 56 8.70 11.40 -15.14
CA HIS A 56 9.14 11.27 -13.75
C HIS A 56 8.02 11.75 -12.83
N PHE A 57 7.38 10.81 -12.12
CA PHE A 57 6.34 11.18 -11.13
C PHE A 57 6.91 11.84 -9.87
N LEU A 58 8.16 11.53 -9.53
CA LEU A 58 8.90 12.17 -8.45
C LEU A 58 10.25 12.66 -8.96
N GLU A 59 10.63 13.90 -8.61
CA GLU A 59 12.02 14.34 -8.71
C GLU A 59 12.86 13.61 -7.65
N LEU A 60 13.33 12.42 -7.99
CA LEU A 60 14.20 11.60 -7.11
C LEU A 60 15.61 12.18 -6.93
N LYS A 61 15.94 13.28 -7.62
CA LYS A 61 17.20 13.99 -7.45
C LYS A 61 17.15 14.79 -6.16
N ILE A 62 17.68 14.21 -5.08
CA ILE A 62 18.10 14.96 -3.89
C ILE A 62 19.24 15.87 -4.33
N ASP A 63 18.90 17.09 -4.69
CA ASP A 63 19.88 18.12 -4.98
C ASP A 63 20.43 18.63 -3.65
N LYS A 64 21.70 18.30 -3.40
CA LYS A 64 22.40 18.69 -2.17
C LYS A 64 22.52 20.22 -2.03
N ASN A 65 22.28 20.97 -3.10
CA ASN A 65 22.31 22.43 -3.10
C ASN A 65 20.91 23.06 -2.95
N ARG A 66 19.83 22.26 -2.95
CA ARG A 66 18.46 22.76 -2.73
C ARG A 66 18.15 22.81 -1.23
N LYS A 67 17.93 24.02 -0.70
CA LYS A 67 17.46 24.24 0.68
C LYS A 67 16.06 23.65 0.93
N SER A 68 15.26 23.48 -0.11
CA SER A 68 13.90 22.96 -0.02
C SER A 68 13.45 22.32 -1.34
N TYR A 69 12.45 21.42 -1.25
CA TYR A 69 11.73 20.86 -2.40
C TYR A 69 10.65 21.81 -2.93
N TRP A 70 10.36 22.90 -2.21
CA TRP A 70 9.49 23.96 -2.70
C TRP A 70 10.23 24.73 -3.80
N GLY A 71 9.71 24.66 -5.02
CA GLY A 71 10.16 25.52 -6.11
C GLY A 71 9.65 26.95 -5.91
N ASP A 72 10.42 27.94 -6.36
CA ASP A 72 9.96 29.33 -6.40
C ASP A 72 8.79 29.44 -7.38
N LEU A 73 7.58 29.55 -6.84
CA LEU A 73 6.38 29.88 -7.61
C LEU A 73 6.56 31.29 -8.16
N LYS A 74 6.90 31.41 -9.46
CA LYS A 74 6.92 32.69 -10.19
C LYS A 74 5.49 33.17 -10.45
N ILE A 75 4.79 33.54 -9.38
CA ILE A 75 3.46 34.14 -9.45
C ILE A 75 3.64 35.54 -10.05
N GLY A 76 3.30 35.73 -11.33
CA GLY A 76 3.30 37.04 -11.99
C GLY A 76 3.87 37.08 -13.42
N ASN A 77 4.73 36.13 -13.80
CA ASN A 77 5.42 36.15 -15.11
C ASN A 77 5.09 34.96 -16.03
N LEU A 78 4.19 34.06 -15.62
CA LEU A 78 3.77 32.92 -16.44
C LEU A 78 2.63 33.34 -17.37
N LYS A 79 2.64 32.82 -18.60
CA LYS A 79 1.53 33.04 -19.53
C LYS A 79 0.26 32.39 -18.97
N LYS A 80 -0.90 32.97 -19.27
CA LYS A 80 -2.19 32.53 -18.74
C LYS A 80 -2.45 31.04 -18.99
N GLU A 81 -1.96 30.52 -20.13
CA GLU A 81 -2.05 29.11 -20.49
C GLU A 81 -1.26 28.17 -19.56
N GLU A 82 -0.12 28.62 -19.04
CA GLU A 82 0.71 27.83 -18.11
C GLU A 82 0.12 27.80 -16.69
N TYR A 83 -0.65 28.83 -16.32
CA TYR A 83 -1.41 28.84 -15.07
C TYR A 83 -2.48 27.74 -15.02
N TYR A 84 -3.15 27.46 -16.14
CA TYR A 84 -4.18 26.41 -16.20
C TYR A 84 -3.63 24.99 -16.07
N ARG A 85 -2.30 24.79 -16.13
CA ARG A 85 -1.66 23.47 -16.03
C ARG A 85 -1.08 23.18 -14.64
N GLN A 86 -1.30 24.06 -13.66
CA GLN A 86 -0.81 23.90 -12.28
C GLN A 86 -1.76 23.08 -11.38
N PHE A 87 -3.00 22.92 -11.81
CA PHE A 87 -4.04 22.11 -11.16
C PHE A 87 -4.49 21.00 -12.10
#